data_AF-G8R062-F1
#
_entry.id   AF-G8R062-F1
#
_cell.length_a   1.000
_cell.length_b   1.000
_cell.length_c   1.000
_cell.angle_alpha   90.00
_cell.angle_beta   90.00
_cell.angle_gamma   90.00
#
_symmetry.space_group_name_H-M   'P 1'
#
loop_
_entity.id
_entity.type
_entity.pdbx_description
1 polymer ?
#
loop_
_entity_poly.entity_id
_entity_poly.type
_entity_poly.pdbx_seq_one_letter_code
_entity_poly.pdbx_strand_id
1 'polypeptide(L)' 'MAKGKVTPGVLVSTIRENQNNNKTLKALFASQFLGKLSEEELDGLTKGIEKEMKKRSKKVIAEKIEFLKKHGYSVNKG' A
#
# COMPACT_ATOMS: atom_id res chain seq x y z
N MET A 1 -4.69 24.55 -20.38
CA MET A 1 -4.92 23.10 -20.20
C MET A 1 -5.51 22.87 -18.83
N ALA A 2 -6.70 22.29 -18.72
CA ALA A 2 -7.29 21.98 -17.41
C ALA A 2 -6.33 21.04 -16.66
N LYS A 3 -5.90 21.41 -15.44
CA LYS A 3 -5.15 20.52 -14.56
C LYS A 3 -5.97 19.24 -14.40
N GLY A 4 -5.52 18.13 -14.98
CA GLY A 4 -6.24 16.87 -14.91
C GLY A 4 -6.52 16.51 -13.46
N LYS A 5 -7.80 16.28 -13.13
CA LYS A 5 -8.20 15.83 -11.79
C LYS A 5 -7.56 14.48 -11.52
N VAL A 6 -6.75 14.37 -10.47
CA VAL A 6 -6.16 13.08 -10.06
C VAL A 6 -7.29 12.13 -9.68
N THR A 7 -7.39 11.00 -10.39
CA THR A 7 -8.30 9.91 -10.05
C THR A 7 -7.50 8.74 -9.46
N PRO A 8 -8.12 7.81 -8.72
CA PRO A 8 -7.43 6.65 -8.19
C PRO A 8 -6.72 5.82 -9.27
N GLY A 9 -7.38 5.62 -10.42
CA GLY A 9 -6.80 4.86 -11.54
C GLY A 9 -5.56 5.53 -12.13
N VAL A 10 -5.62 6.85 -12.35
CA VAL A 10 -4.48 7.63 -12.84
C VAL A 10 -3.31 7.55 -11.86
N LEU A 11 -3.57 7.81 -10.56
CA LEU A 11 -2.52 7.75 -9.53
C LEU A 11 -1.84 6.38 -9.46
N VAL A 12 -2.63 5.30 -9.48
CA VAL A 12 -2.11 3.93 -9.44
C VAL A 12 -1.30 3.59 -10.69
N SER A 13 -1.75 3.99 -11.89
CA SER A 13 -0.99 3.77 -13.13
C SER A 13 0.34 4.51 -13.08
N THR A 14 0.33 5.79 -12.68
CA THR A 14 1.53 6.61 -12.55
C THR A 14 2.53 5.99 -11.57
N ILE A 15 2.08 5.50 -10.41
CA ILE A 15 2.96 4.81 -9.46
C ILE A 15 3.56 3.54 -10.08
N ARG A 16 2.73 2.70 -10.73
CA ARG A 16 3.16 1.42 -11.33
C ARG A 16 4.20 1.61 -12.43
N GLU A 17 3.98 2.56 -13.33
CA GLU A 17 4.89 2.91 -14.43
C GLU A 17 6.25 3.42 -13.92
N ASN A 18 6.28 3.96 -12.71
CA ASN A 18 7.46 4.48 -12.04
C ASN A 18 8.06 3.54 -10.99
N GLN A 19 7.65 2.28 -10.97
CA GLN A 19 8.33 1.24 -10.21
C GLN A 19 9.51 0.64 -11.00
N ASN A 20 10.54 0.20 -10.27
CA ASN A 20 11.60 -0.67 -10.80
C ASN A 20 11.24 -2.16 -10.60
N ASN A 21 12.14 -3.05 -11.01
CA ASN A 21 11.93 -4.50 -10.92
C ASN A 21 11.73 -4.99 -9.48
N ASN A 22 12.25 -4.27 -8.48
CA ASN A 22 12.09 -4.56 -7.06
C ASN A 22 10.78 -3.98 -6.47
N LYS A 23 9.89 -3.43 -7.31
CA LYS A 23 8.62 -2.79 -6.92
C LYS A 23 8.78 -1.55 -6.04
N THR A 24 9.99 -0.99 -5.96
CA THR A 24 10.26 0.31 -5.36
C THR A 24 10.18 1.41 -6.42
N LEU A 25 10.04 2.68 -6.03
CA LEU A 25 10.02 3.79 -6.99
C LEU A 25 11.39 3.96 -7.65
N LYS A 26 11.42 4.29 -8.93
CA LYS A 26 12.63 4.72 -9.65
C LYS A 26 13.22 5.94 -8.95
N ALA A 27 14.55 6.00 -8.82
CA ALA A 27 15.24 7.05 -8.07
C ALA A 27 14.87 8.47 -8.55
N LEU A 28 14.80 8.68 -9.87
CA LEU A 28 14.42 9.97 -10.45
C LEU A 28 12.98 10.38 -10.09
N PHE A 29 12.04 9.43 -10.12
CA PHE A 29 10.66 9.71 -9.74
C PHE A 29 10.56 10.02 -8.24
N ALA A 30 11.27 9.27 -7.40
CA ALA A 30 11.30 9.53 -5.97
C ALA A 30 11.86 10.93 -5.65
N SER A 31 13.00 11.32 -6.22
CA SER A 31 13.59 12.63 -5.94
C SER A 31 12.75 13.80 -6.45
N GLN A 32 12.13 13.67 -7.63
CA GLN A 32 11.33 14.75 -8.24
C GLN A 32 9.94 14.93 -7.59
N PHE A 33 9.38 13.87 -7.00
CA PHE A 33 8.02 13.89 -6.46
C PHE A 33 8.01 13.79 -4.94
N LEU A 34 8.62 12.75 -4.35
CA LEU A 34 8.68 12.62 -2.90
C LEU A 34 9.57 13.69 -2.27
N GLY A 35 10.63 14.12 -2.96
CA GLY A 35 11.50 15.21 -2.51
C GLY A 35 10.83 16.60 -2.45
N LYS A 36 9.57 16.74 -2.92
CA LYS A 36 8.79 17.97 -2.79
C LYS A 36 7.93 18.03 -1.53
N LEU A 37 7.83 16.92 -0.81
CA LEU A 37 7.05 16.79 0.41
C LEU A 37 7.93 17.12 1.62
N SER A 38 7.32 17.65 2.68
CA SER A 38 8.00 17.80 3.97
C SER A 38 8.22 16.45 4.65
N GLU A 39 9.06 16.42 5.68
CA GLU A 39 9.27 15.21 6.48
C GLU A 39 7.98 14.71 7.14
N GLU A 40 7.14 15.63 7.65
CA GLU A 40 5.85 15.30 8.26
C GLU A 40 4.86 14.72 7.24
N GLU A 41 4.86 15.23 6.00
CA GLU A 41 4.04 14.69 4.92
C GLU A 41 4.47 13.28 4.53
N LEU A 42 5.79 13.03 4.45
CA LEU A 42 6.35 11.71 4.16
C LEU A 42 6.04 10.70 5.28
N ASP A 43 6.15 11.11 6.53
CA ASP A 43 5.75 10.29 7.68
C ASP A 43 4.25 9.98 7.68
N GLY A 44 3.42 10.98 7.38
CA GLY A 44 1.98 10.80 7.21
C GLY A 44 1.62 9.79 6.13
N LEU A 45 2.27 9.87 4.97
CA LEU A 45 2.11 8.88 3.88
C LEU A 45 2.54 7.48 4.33
N THR A 46 3.66 7.38 5.04
CA THR A 46 4.19 6.11 5.56
C THR A 46 3.18 5.45 6.50
N LYS A 47 2.64 6.19 7.47
CA LYS A 47 1.59 5.71 8.39
C LYS A 47 0.34 5.24 7.65
N GLY A 48 -0.06 5.95 6.60
CA GLY A 48 -1.18 5.57 5.73
C GLY A 48 -0.96 4.22 5.04
N ILE A 49 0.23 4.02 4.46
CA ILE A 49 0.63 2.77 3.80
C ILE A 49 0.65 1.62 4.81
N GLU A 50 1.26 1.82 5.99
CA GLU A 50 1.31 0.80 7.04
C GLU A 50 -0.07 0.35 7.51
N LYS A 51 -1.02 1.30 7.65
CA LYS A 51 -2.39 0.99 8.07
C LYS A 51 -3.10 0.10 7.04
N GLU A 52 -2.94 0.37 5.76
CA GLU A 52 -3.49 -0.46 4.68
C GLU A 52 -2.85 -1.85 4.65
N MET A 53 -1.52 -1.93 4.81
CA MET A 53 -0.82 -3.22 4.92
C MET A 53 -1.35 -4.05 6.09
N LYS A 54 -1.48 -3.46 7.28
CA LYS A 54 -2.06 -4.11 8.47
C LYS A 54 -3.49 -4.60 8.21
N LYS A 55 -4.32 -3.82 7.52
CA LYS A 55 -5.68 -4.21 7.14
C LYS A 55 -5.68 -5.44 6.22
N ARG A 56 -4.80 -5.48 5.22
CA ARG A 56 -4.66 -6.64 4.32
C ARG A 56 -4.19 -7.89 5.06
N SER A 57 -3.21 -7.76 5.95
CA SER A 57 -2.75 -8.88 6.77
C SER A 57 -3.87 -9.44 7.65
N LYS A 58 -4.69 -8.58 8.27
CA LYS A 58 -5.85 -9.02 9.05
C LYS A 58 -6.86 -9.80 8.21
N LYS A 59 -7.11 -9.38 6.98
CA LYS A 59 -8.00 -10.09 6.04
C LYS A 59 -7.47 -11.49 5.73
N VAL A 60 -6.17 -11.62 5.41
CA VAL A 60 -5.53 -12.92 5.16
C VAL A 60 -5.59 -13.83 6.39
N ILE A 61 -5.39 -13.27 7.60
CA ILE A 61 -5.53 -14.03 8.85
C ILE A 61 -6.96 -14.56 9.00
N ALA A 62 -7.97 -13.72 8.75
CA ALA A 62 -9.37 -14.12 8.84
C ALA A 62 -9.70 -15.25 7.85
N GLU A 63 -9.27 -15.13 6.59
CA GLU A 63 -9.44 -16.17 5.57
C GLU A 63 -8.80 -17.50 5.99
N LYS A 64 -7.59 -17.46 6.57
CA LYS A 64 -6.92 -18.66 7.10
C LYS A 64 -7.64 -19.27 8.29
N ILE A 65 -8.17 -18.45 9.20
CA ILE A 65 -8.97 -18.93 10.33
C ILE A 65 -10.24 -19.62 9.84
N GLU A 66 -10.94 -19.03 8.88
CA GLU A 66 -12.14 -19.64 8.29
C GLU A 66 -11.83 -20.97 7.61
N PHE A 67 -10.72 -21.03 6.85
CA PHE A 67 -10.25 -22.27 6.24
C PHE A 67 -10.03 -23.37 7.30
N LEU A 68 -9.33 -23.06 8.39
CA LEU A 68 -9.05 -24.03 9.47
C LEU A 68 -10.34 -24.49 10.16
N LYS A 69 -11.25 -23.57 10.48
CA LYS A 69 -12.55 -23.88 11.08
C LYS A 69 -13.39 -24.80 10.19
N LYS A 70 -13.40 -24.56 8.87
CA LYS A 70 -14.09 -25.42 7.90
C LYS A 70 -13.60 -26.87 7.92
N HIS A 71 -12.34 -27.09 8.31
CA HIS A 71 -11.73 -28.42 8.40
C HIS A 71 -11.73 -28.99 9.83
N GLY A 72 -12.49 -28.40 10.75
CA GLY A 72 -12.67 -28.91 12.12
C GLY A 72 -11.58 -28.48 13.11
N TYR A 73 -10.65 -27.60 12.71
CA TYR A 73 -9.63 -27.07 13.62
C TYR A 73 -10.17 -25.88 14.43
N SER A 74 -9.83 -25.84 15.71
CA SER A 74 -10.08 -24.68 16.59
C SER A 74 -8.84 -23.77 16.62
N VAL A 75 -9.04 -22.46 16.44
CA VAL A 75 -7.96 -21.47 16.49
C VAL A 75 -8.11 -20.60 17.74
N ASN A 76 -7.11 -20.65 18.62
CA ASN A 76 -6.98 -19.75 19.76
C ASN A 76 -5.87 -18.73 19.49
N LYS A 77 -6.10 -17.47 19.88
CA LYS A 77 -5.03 -16.47 19.88
C LYS A 77 -4.12 -16.76 21.07
N GLY A 78 -2.85 -17.00 20.78
CA GLY A 78 -1.78 -16.98 21.78
C GLY A 78 -1.35 -15.56 22.12
#